data_AF-A0A1H2TU12-F1
#
_entry.id   AF-A0A1H2TU12-F1
#
_cell.length_a   1.000
_cell.length_b   1.000
_cell.length_c   1.000
_cell.angle_alpha   90.00
_cell.angle_beta   90.00
_cell.angle_gamma   90.00
#
_symmetry.space_group_name_H-M   'P 1'
#
loop_
_entity.id
_entity.type
_entity.pdbx_description
1 polymer ?
#
loop_
_entity_poly.entity_id
_entity_poly.type
_entity_poly.pdbx_seq_one_letter_code
_entity_poly.pdbx_strand_id
1 'polypeptide(L)'
;MKWKSKFSTTIKERGKDYFKRNRVINYKADDHSISGDVSGSHVYHVNIEIEDDKIKTMSCTCPYAYSHTTCKHMAALLFQYEKEEEIINMNLAYYASDIEKMIGCLTASQLMKYLWNHYICDETERLIDMGKYILAYDLINYVLLVVSDFSLYKQAGYDRFLTNVDFKLKYCIRYASRDEYIYMLLYMAKEKDGTMYCDKVKDFYRYFFYSYLYQEESH
;
A
#
# COMPACT_ATOMS: atom_id res chain seq x y z
N MET A 1 -3.61 -10.52 -14.62
CA MET A 1 -3.17 -11.92 -14.84
C MET A 1 -3.50 -12.98 -13.75
N LYS A 2 -4.21 -14.08 -14.07
CA LYS A 2 -4.42 -15.26 -13.17
C LYS A 2 -3.37 -16.36 -13.39
N TRP A 3 -2.25 -16.34 -12.65
CA TRP A 3 -1.14 -17.29 -12.84
C TRP A 3 -1.11 -18.46 -11.85
N LYS A 4 -1.67 -18.28 -10.64
CA LYS A 4 -1.54 -19.22 -9.50
C LYS A 4 -2.05 -20.64 -9.79
N SER A 5 -3.01 -20.81 -10.70
CA SER A 5 -3.57 -22.11 -11.09
C SER A 5 -2.64 -22.95 -11.97
N LYS A 6 -1.58 -22.35 -12.55
CA LYS A 6 -0.58 -23.07 -13.37
C LYS A 6 0.43 -23.86 -12.54
N PHE A 7 0.46 -23.67 -11.23
CA PHE A 7 1.43 -24.28 -10.31
C PHE A 7 0.73 -25.24 -9.34
N SER A 8 1.36 -26.38 -9.06
CA SER A 8 0.93 -27.22 -7.95
C SER A 8 1.13 -26.51 -6.62
N THR A 9 0.36 -26.90 -5.60
CA THR A 9 0.43 -26.30 -4.25
C THR A 9 1.85 -26.30 -3.70
N THR A 10 2.56 -27.43 -3.79
CA THR A 10 3.94 -27.58 -3.30
C THR A 10 4.92 -26.64 -4.02
N ILE A 11 4.81 -26.48 -5.34
CA ILE A 11 5.71 -25.59 -6.09
C ILE A 11 5.43 -24.13 -5.73
N LYS A 12 4.15 -23.77 -5.60
CA LYS A 12 3.71 -22.43 -5.23
C LYS A 12 4.21 -22.03 -3.84
N GLU A 13 4.08 -22.91 -2.85
CA GLU A 13 4.56 -22.66 -1.48
C GLU A 13 6.07 -22.44 -1.46
N ARG A 14 6.84 -23.30 -2.14
CA ARG A 14 8.30 -23.15 -2.25
C ARG A 14 8.69 -21.86 -2.97
N GLY A 15 7.93 -21.46 -4.00
CA GLY A 15 8.14 -20.18 -4.69
C GLY A 15 7.89 -18.99 -3.76
N LYS A 16 6.81 -19.05 -2.95
CA LYS A 16 6.49 -18.04 -1.95
C LYS A 16 7.62 -17.89 -0.92
N ASP A 17 8.20 -19.00 -0.47
CA ASP A 17 9.33 -18.97 0.47
C ASP A 17 10.58 -18.31 -0.13
N TYR A 18 10.88 -18.55 -1.40
CA TYR A 18 12.00 -17.92 -2.09
C TYR A 18 11.79 -16.41 -2.23
N PHE A 19 10.59 -15.99 -2.62
CA PHE A 19 10.20 -14.59 -2.66
C PHE A 19 10.34 -13.92 -1.29
N LYS A 20 9.77 -14.51 -0.23
CA LYS A 20 9.86 -13.98 1.15
C LYS A 20 11.29 -13.84 1.67
N ARG A 21 12.23 -14.65 1.15
CA ARG A 21 13.66 -14.60 1.50
C ARG A 21 14.46 -13.66 0.58
N ASN A 22 13.79 -12.78 -0.17
CA ASN A 22 14.38 -11.82 -1.11
C ASN A 22 15.37 -12.48 -2.09
N ARG A 23 15.00 -13.67 -2.60
CA ARG A 23 15.86 -14.44 -3.53
C ARG A 23 15.72 -14.00 -4.98
N VAL A 24 14.73 -13.18 -5.31
CA VAL A 24 14.55 -12.59 -6.64
C VAL A 24 15.43 -11.33 -6.72
N ILE A 25 16.34 -11.30 -7.68
CA ILE A 25 17.27 -10.20 -7.93
C ILE A 25 17.22 -9.84 -9.43
N ASN A 26 17.71 -8.64 -9.79
CA ASN A 26 17.71 -8.15 -11.18
C ASN A 26 16.33 -8.21 -11.86
N TYR A 27 15.26 -8.01 -11.08
CA TYR A 27 13.88 -8.03 -11.56
C TYR A 27 13.63 -6.92 -12.58
N LYS A 28 12.92 -7.26 -13.66
CA LYS A 28 12.42 -6.34 -14.68
C LYS A 28 11.06 -6.81 -15.17
N ALA A 29 10.14 -5.87 -15.41
CA ALA A 29 8.86 -6.16 -16.03
C ALA A 29 8.47 -5.04 -17.00
N ASP A 30 7.81 -5.42 -18.08
CA ASP A 30 7.15 -4.56 -19.05
C ASP A 30 5.85 -5.23 -19.53
N ASP A 31 5.15 -4.59 -20.47
CA ASP A 31 3.86 -5.06 -20.99
C ASP A 31 3.93 -6.44 -21.69
N HIS A 32 5.13 -6.90 -22.04
CA HIS A 32 5.34 -8.12 -22.84
C HIS A 32 6.11 -9.20 -22.08
N SER A 33 6.78 -8.86 -20.98
CA SER A 33 7.66 -9.79 -20.29
C SER A 33 7.87 -9.49 -18.82
N ILE A 34 8.11 -10.54 -18.05
CA ILE A 34 8.64 -10.48 -16.69
C ILE A 34 9.92 -11.31 -16.66
N SER A 35 11.03 -10.69 -16.26
CA SER A 35 12.32 -11.36 -16.16
C SER A 35 13.00 -11.08 -14.83
N GLY A 36 13.89 -11.98 -14.44
CA GLY A 36 14.70 -11.81 -13.24
C GLY A 36 15.55 -13.03 -12.93
N ASP A 37 16.43 -12.85 -11.96
CA ASP A 37 17.34 -13.88 -11.47
C ASP A 37 16.86 -14.38 -10.11
N VAL A 38 16.89 -15.69 -9.90
CA VAL A 38 16.46 -16.29 -8.63
C VAL A 38 17.61 -17.07 -8.00
N SER A 39 18.05 -16.61 -6.84
CA SER A 39 19.12 -17.23 -6.05
C SER A 39 18.65 -18.53 -5.39
N GLY A 40 19.24 -19.66 -5.78
CA GLY A 40 19.10 -20.98 -5.16
C GLY A 40 20.47 -21.58 -4.81
N SER A 41 20.71 -22.84 -5.19
CA SER A 41 22.07 -23.43 -5.19
C SER A 41 22.99 -22.76 -6.21
N HIS A 42 22.41 -22.22 -7.28
CA HIS A 42 23.02 -21.32 -8.25
C HIS A 42 22.05 -20.17 -8.53
N VAL A 43 22.48 -19.18 -9.30
CA VAL A 43 21.58 -18.17 -9.85
C VAL A 43 20.87 -18.76 -11.07
N TYR A 44 19.55 -18.70 -11.10
CA TYR A 44 18.74 -19.19 -12.21
C TYR A 44 18.02 -18.03 -12.90
N HIS A 45 18.17 -17.93 -14.21
CA HIS A 45 17.50 -16.92 -15.03
C HIS A 45 16.09 -17.38 -15.33
N VAL A 46 15.12 -16.50 -15.11
CA VAL A 46 13.70 -16.76 -15.34
C VAL A 46 13.17 -15.71 -16.31
N ASN A 47 12.44 -16.16 -17.33
CA ASN A 47 11.75 -15.28 -18.27
C ASN A 47 10.31 -15.78 -18.49
N ILE A 48 9.36 -14.86 -18.44
CA ILE A 48 7.93 -15.10 -18.61
C ILE A 48 7.41 -14.14 -19.66
N GLU A 49 6.87 -14.67 -20.75
CA GLU A 49 6.30 -13.86 -21.82
C GLU A 49 4.80 -13.67 -21.59
N ILE A 50 4.33 -12.44 -21.79
CA ILE A 50 2.95 -12.00 -21.61
C ILE A 50 2.36 -11.60 -22.97
N GLU A 51 1.16 -12.07 -23.24
CA GLU A 51 0.35 -11.69 -24.39
C GLU A 51 -1.11 -11.58 -23.92
N ASP A 52 -1.76 -10.44 -24.16
CA ASP A 52 -3.14 -10.15 -23.75
C ASP A 52 -3.44 -10.41 -22.25
N ASP A 53 -2.59 -9.89 -21.34
CA ASP A 53 -2.65 -10.11 -19.87
C ASP A 53 -2.63 -11.60 -19.45
N LYS A 54 -2.09 -12.47 -20.31
CA LYS A 54 -1.94 -13.90 -20.06
C LYS A 54 -0.49 -14.35 -20.27
N ILE A 55 -0.09 -15.32 -19.46
CA ILE A 55 1.19 -16.00 -19.65
C ILE A 55 1.14 -16.81 -20.95
N LYS A 56 1.96 -16.40 -21.92
CA LYS A 56 2.22 -17.11 -23.17
C LYS A 56 3.21 -18.25 -22.94
N THR A 57 4.39 -17.94 -22.43
CA THR A 57 5.44 -18.92 -22.11
C THR A 57 6.14 -18.61 -20.79
N MET A 58 6.76 -19.63 -20.20
CA MET A 58 7.64 -19.49 -19.04
C MET A 58 8.88 -20.34 -19.25
N SER A 59 10.04 -19.78 -18.95
CA SER A 59 11.32 -20.47 -19.01
C SER A 59 12.14 -20.20 -17.76
N CYS A 60 12.94 -21.18 -17.36
CA CYS A 60 13.87 -21.07 -16.25
C CYS A 60 15.09 -21.94 -16.53
N THR A 61 16.30 -21.45 -16.23
CA THR A 61 17.53 -22.23 -16.43
C THR A 61 17.75 -23.32 -15.37
N CYS A 62 16.79 -23.56 -14.47
CA CYS A 62 16.95 -24.58 -13.43
C CYS A 62 16.73 -26.01 -13.97
N PRO A 63 17.51 -27.01 -13.51
CA PRO A 63 17.39 -28.38 -14.01
C PRO A 63 15.99 -28.98 -13.87
N TYR A 64 15.24 -28.57 -12.84
CA TYR A 64 13.86 -29.00 -12.63
C TYR A 64 12.95 -28.59 -13.80
N ALA A 65 13.17 -27.41 -14.40
CA ALA A 65 12.38 -26.89 -15.50
C ALA A 65 12.68 -27.57 -16.85
N TYR A 66 13.73 -28.41 -16.94
CA TYR A 66 14.01 -29.16 -18.17
C TYR A 66 13.02 -30.30 -18.40
N SER A 67 12.40 -30.80 -17.34
CA SER A 67 11.40 -31.87 -17.39
C SER A 67 10.01 -31.42 -16.93
N HIS A 68 9.87 -30.16 -16.50
CA HIS A 68 8.61 -29.63 -15.96
C HIS A 68 8.33 -28.25 -16.52
N THR A 69 7.05 -27.99 -16.80
CA THR A 69 6.58 -26.70 -17.35
C THR A 69 6.58 -25.56 -16.34
N THR A 70 6.62 -25.86 -15.04
CA THR A 70 6.66 -24.88 -13.96
C THR A 70 7.64 -25.26 -12.86
N CYS A 71 8.31 -24.26 -12.29
CA CYS A 71 9.23 -24.44 -11.17
C CYS A 71 9.06 -23.37 -10.10
N LYS A 72 9.66 -23.60 -8.93
CA LYS A 72 9.58 -22.67 -7.79
C LYS A 72 10.18 -21.28 -8.10
N HIS A 73 11.16 -21.19 -9.00
CA HIS A 73 11.77 -19.91 -9.36
C HIS A 73 10.84 -19.05 -10.21
N MET A 74 10.11 -19.67 -11.16
CA MET A 74 9.05 -18.98 -11.91
C MET A 74 7.94 -18.48 -10.97
N ALA A 75 7.53 -19.32 -10.01
CA ALA A 75 6.56 -18.90 -9.00
C ALA A 75 7.09 -17.74 -8.14
N ALA A 76 8.35 -17.77 -7.72
CA ALA A 76 8.97 -16.69 -6.95
C ALA A 76 9.01 -15.36 -7.74
N LEU A 77 9.37 -15.41 -9.04
CA LEU A 77 9.34 -14.23 -9.91
C LEU A 77 7.92 -13.67 -10.06
N LEU A 78 6.91 -14.53 -10.22
CA LEU A 78 5.52 -14.10 -10.33
C LEU A 78 4.96 -13.52 -9.01
N PHE A 79 5.45 -13.99 -7.85
CA PHE A 79 5.15 -13.32 -6.57
C PHE A 79 5.81 -11.95 -6.47
N GLN A 80 7.05 -11.79 -6.95
CA GLN A 80 7.69 -10.48 -7.05
C GLN A 80 6.87 -9.56 -7.95
N TYR A 81 6.51 -10.02 -9.15
CA TYR A 81 5.69 -9.25 -10.08
C TYR A 81 4.34 -8.85 -9.48
N GLU A 82 3.62 -9.77 -8.83
CA GLU A 82 2.34 -9.44 -8.18
C GLU A 82 2.51 -8.37 -7.09
N LYS A 83 3.61 -8.40 -6.33
CA LYS A 83 3.93 -7.34 -5.36
C LYS A 83 4.26 -6.02 -6.04
N GLU A 84 5.07 -6.01 -7.11
CA GLU A 84 5.42 -4.77 -7.81
C GLU A 84 4.19 -4.15 -8.50
N GLU A 85 3.34 -4.97 -9.12
CA GLU A 85 2.05 -4.54 -9.66
C GLU A 85 1.14 -3.95 -8.57
N GLU A 86 1.08 -4.58 -7.40
CA GLU A 86 0.34 -4.04 -6.26
C GLU A 86 0.89 -2.66 -5.86
N ILE A 87 2.21 -2.49 -5.83
CA ILE A 87 2.88 -1.22 -5.50
C ILE A 87 2.66 -0.15 -6.58
N ILE A 88 2.70 -0.52 -7.86
CA ILE A 88 2.52 0.39 -9.01
C ILE A 88 1.07 0.87 -9.08
N ASN A 89 0.12 -0.04 -8.90
CA ASN A 89 -1.31 0.28 -8.93
C ASN A 89 -1.80 0.92 -7.61
N MET A 90 -0.94 0.98 -6.59
CA MET A 90 -1.21 1.61 -5.30
C MET A 90 -1.39 3.11 -5.48
N ASN A 91 -2.64 3.54 -5.43
CA ASN A 91 -3.02 4.95 -5.44
C ASN A 91 -4.26 5.15 -4.55
N LEU A 92 -4.66 6.39 -4.36
CA LEU A 92 -5.80 6.69 -3.48
C LEU A 92 -7.10 6.03 -3.97
N ALA A 93 -7.31 5.92 -5.28
CA ALA A 93 -8.52 5.31 -5.84
C ALA A 93 -8.62 3.81 -5.52
N TYR A 94 -7.48 3.10 -5.49
CA TYR A 94 -7.43 1.71 -5.03
C TYR A 94 -7.93 1.57 -3.59
N TYR A 95 -7.40 2.37 -2.66
CA TYR A 95 -7.80 2.33 -1.26
C TYR A 95 -9.24 2.80 -1.03
N ALA A 96 -9.65 3.87 -1.70
CA ALA A 96 -11.01 4.38 -1.64
C ALA A 96 -12.02 3.30 -2.05
N SER A 97 -11.77 2.61 -3.18
CA SER A 97 -12.62 1.52 -3.65
C SER A 97 -12.71 0.36 -2.65
N ASP A 98 -11.63 0.06 -1.94
CA ASP A 98 -11.62 -1.01 -0.93
C ASP A 98 -12.41 -0.61 0.32
N ILE A 99 -12.20 0.61 0.83
CA ILE A 99 -12.96 1.16 1.97
C ILE A 99 -14.46 1.24 1.65
N GLU A 100 -14.82 1.72 0.47
CA GLU A 100 -16.21 1.88 0.03
C GLU A 100 -17.00 0.57 0.04
N LYS A 101 -16.36 -0.56 -0.30
CA LYS A 101 -16.98 -1.89 -0.23
C LYS A 101 -17.36 -2.28 1.19
N MET A 102 -16.62 -1.80 2.19
CA MET A 102 -16.83 -2.16 3.59
C MET A 102 -17.93 -1.34 4.26
N ILE A 103 -18.11 -0.09 3.82
CA ILE A 103 -19.12 0.83 4.37
C ILE A 103 -20.53 0.21 4.34
N GLY A 104 -20.88 -0.50 3.26
CA GLY A 104 -22.19 -1.16 3.13
C GLY A 104 -22.32 -2.50 3.86
N CYS A 105 -21.22 -3.06 4.37
CA CYS A 105 -21.17 -4.42 4.91
C CYS A 105 -20.91 -4.47 6.42
N LEU A 106 -20.49 -3.36 7.03
CA LEU A 106 -20.06 -3.29 8.42
C LEU A 106 -20.94 -2.32 9.23
N THR A 107 -21.14 -2.64 10.50
CA THR A 107 -21.67 -1.66 11.46
C THR A 107 -20.66 -0.53 11.70
N ALA A 108 -21.11 0.62 12.18
CA ALA A 108 -20.22 1.76 12.47
C ALA A 108 -19.05 1.39 13.41
N SER A 109 -19.30 0.54 14.42
CA SER A 109 -18.25 0.07 15.33
C SER A 109 -17.23 -0.85 14.63
N GLN A 110 -17.72 -1.78 13.80
CA GLN A 110 -16.85 -2.66 13.01
C GLN A 110 -16.04 -1.88 11.98
N LEU A 111 -16.67 -0.94 11.27
CA LEU A 111 -16.02 -0.07 10.30
C LEU A 111 -14.93 0.77 10.97
N MET A 112 -15.24 1.44 12.09
CA MET A 112 -14.24 2.23 12.83
C MET A 112 -13.05 1.37 13.26
N LYS A 113 -13.30 0.17 13.79
CA LYS A 113 -12.23 -0.75 14.18
C LYS A 113 -11.40 -1.22 12.98
N TYR A 114 -12.02 -1.45 11.84
CA TYR A 114 -11.32 -1.84 10.62
C TYR A 114 -10.46 -0.69 10.09
N LEU A 115 -11.04 0.50 9.94
CA LEU A 115 -10.34 1.71 9.48
C LEU A 115 -9.11 2.01 10.33
N TRP A 116 -9.25 1.88 11.65
CA TRP A 116 -8.13 2.01 12.56
C TRP A 116 -7.04 0.98 12.27
N ASN A 117 -7.35 -0.31 12.47
CA ASN A 117 -6.30 -1.33 12.52
C ASN A 117 -5.66 -1.50 11.14
N HIS A 118 -6.48 -1.58 10.10
CA HIS A 118 -5.98 -1.88 8.76
C HIS A 118 -5.37 -0.66 8.08
N TYR A 119 -6.07 0.47 8.00
CA TYR A 119 -5.57 1.60 7.22
C TYR A 119 -4.68 2.54 8.04
N ILE A 120 -5.13 2.97 9.21
CA ILE A 120 -4.35 3.94 10.00
C ILE A 120 -3.14 3.28 10.65
N CYS A 121 -3.28 2.12 11.31
CA CYS A 121 -2.15 1.42 11.91
C CYS A 121 -1.28 0.76 10.84
N ASP A 122 -1.78 -0.26 10.12
CA ASP A 122 -0.90 -1.10 9.30
C ASP A 122 -0.52 -0.43 7.96
N GLU A 123 -1.51 -0.03 7.16
CA GLU A 123 -1.27 0.34 5.76
C GLU A 123 -0.57 1.69 5.62
N THR A 124 -0.95 2.68 6.42
CA THR A 124 -0.27 3.97 6.44
C THR A 124 1.17 3.84 6.92
N GLU A 125 1.46 2.94 7.87
CA GLU A 125 2.84 2.64 8.29
C GLU A 125 3.65 2.02 7.16
N ARG A 126 3.06 1.04 6.47
CA ARG A 126 3.66 0.41 5.30
C ARG A 126 3.99 1.42 4.20
N LEU A 127 3.07 2.35 3.91
CA LEU A 127 3.28 3.41 2.94
C LEU A 127 4.41 4.37 3.36
N ILE A 128 4.45 4.75 4.63
CA ILE A 128 5.51 5.58 5.21
C ILE A 128 6.88 4.88 5.11
N ASP A 129 6.96 3.59 5.45
CA ASP A 129 8.19 2.80 5.37
C ASP A 129 8.70 2.65 3.94
N MET A 130 7.79 2.69 2.96
CA MET A 130 8.12 2.71 1.54
C MET A 130 8.48 4.10 0.99
N GLY A 131 8.45 5.15 1.83
CA GLY A 131 8.69 6.53 1.41
C GLY A 131 7.56 7.13 0.55
N LYS A 132 6.35 6.55 0.61
CA LYS A 132 5.18 7.01 -0.16
C LYS A 132 4.36 8.03 0.66
N TYR A 133 4.99 9.15 1.01
CA TYR A 133 4.42 10.11 1.97
C TYR A 133 3.15 10.79 1.49
N ILE A 134 3.07 11.22 0.21
CA ILE A 134 1.81 11.76 -0.35
C ILE A 134 0.68 10.74 -0.24
N LEU A 135 0.92 9.50 -0.65
CA LEU A 135 -0.14 8.50 -0.67
C LEU A 135 -0.60 8.12 0.76
N ALA A 136 0.34 8.03 1.70
CA ALA A 136 0.02 7.86 3.12
C ALA A 136 -0.83 9.02 3.65
N TYR A 137 -0.43 10.26 3.34
CA TYR A 137 -1.15 11.47 3.72
C TYR A 137 -2.58 11.49 3.15
N ASP A 138 -2.72 11.23 1.85
CA ASP A 138 -4.01 11.19 1.17
C ASP A 138 -4.92 10.09 1.72
N LEU A 139 -4.36 8.90 2.01
CA LEU A 139 -5.11 7.80 2.62
C LEU A 139 -5.63 8.18 4.00
N ILE A 140 -4.80 8.78 4.87
CA ILE A 140 -5.23 9.26 6.18
C ILE A 140 -6.41 10.23 6.03
N ASN A 141 -6.30 11.19 5.11
CA ASN A 141 -7.32 12.24 4.94
C ASN A 141 -8.62 11.69 4.37
N TYR A 142 -8.55 10.69 3.49
CA TYR A 142 -9.72 9.97 3.02
C TYR A 142 -10.38 9.17 4.15
N VAL A 143 -9.60 8.50 5.01
CA VAL A 143 -10.16 7.83 6.20
C VAL A 143 -10.84 8.84 7.14
N LEU A 144 -10.25 10.02 7.35
CA LEU A 144 -10.88 11.10 8.13
C LEU A 144 -12.21 11.58 7.50
N LEU A 145 -12.30 11.59 6.18
CA LEU A 145 -13.53 11.93 5.46
C LEU A 145 -14.62 10.89 5.72
N VAL A 146 -14.28 9.60 5.60
CA VAL A 146 -15.20 8.51 5.92
C VAL A 146 -15.62 8.57 7.39
N VAL A 147 -14.70 8.86 8.32
CA VAL A 147 -15.03 9.02 9.74
C VAL A 147 -16.01 10.18 9.97
N SER A 148 -15.85 11.27 9.23
CA SER A 148 -16.76 12.42 9.24
C SER A 148 -18.15 12.04 8.71
N ASP A 149 -18.21 11.53 7.48
CA ASP A 149 -19.47 11.28 6.75
C ASP A 149 -20.35 10.24 7.43
N PHE A 150 -19.72 9.20 8.01
CA PHE A 150 -20.44 8.12 8.69
C PHE A 150 -20.54 8.33 10.21
N SER A 151 -20.20 9.53 10.70
CA SER A 151 -20.25 9.89 12.12
C SER A 151 -19.51 8.91 13.05
N LEU A 152 -18.40 8.33 12.56
CA LEU A 152 -17.62 7.32 13.30
C LEU A 152 -16.86 7.94 14.48
N TYR A 153 -16.73 9.27 14.51
CA TYR A 153 -16.19 10.03 15.64
C TYR A 153 -17.01 9.91 16.95
N LYS A 154 -18.18 9.26 16.89
CA LYS A 154 -19.00 8.92 18.07
C LYS A 154 -18.63 7.56 18.66
N GLN A 155 -17.80 6.77 17.97
CA GLN A 155 -17.39 5.44 18.42
C GLN A 155 -16.30 5.53 19.50
N ALA A 156 -16.24 4.50 20.34
CA ALA A 156 -15.22 4.40 21.38
C ALA A 156 -13.80 4.39 20.78
N GLY A 157 -12.86 5.04 21.46
CA GLY A 157 -11.46 5.09 21.06
C GLY A 157 -11.10 6.19 20.05
N TYR A 158 -12.06 7.00 19.59
CA TYR A 158 -11.82 8.05 18.60
C TYR A 158 -10.66 9.01 18.96
N ASP A 159 -10.48 9.36 20.24
CA ASP A 159 -9.38 10.25 20.64
C ASP A 159 -8.00 9.61 20.43
N ARG A 160 -7.88 8.31 20.73
CA ARG A 160 -6.64 7.55 20.49
C ARG A 160 -6.43 7.32 18.99
N PHE A 161 -7.50 7.18 18.21
CA PHE A 161 -7.42 7.19 16.75
C PHE A 161 -6.83 8.52 16.23
N LEU A 162 -7.36 9.66 16.69
CA LEU A 162 -6.85 10.99 16.29
C LEU A 162 -5.39 11.20 16.71
N THR A 163 -4.99 10.68 17.87
CA THR A 163 -3.59 10.74 18.31
C THR A 163 -2.65 10.01 17.34
N ASN A 164 -3.10 8.86 16.80
CA ASN A 164 -2.30 8.12 15.82
C ASN A 164 -2.25 8.83 14.47
N VAL A 165 -3.39 9.40 14.05
CA VAL A 165 -3.49 10.25 12.86
C VAL A 165 -2.55 11.45 12.94
N ASP A 166 -2.55 12.18 14.06
CA ASP A 166 -1.65 13.33 14.31
C ASP A 166 -0.19 12.94 14.10
N PHE A 167 0.24 11.84 14.74
CA PHE A 167 1.61 11.35 14.63
C PHE A 167 1.99 11.02 13.18
N LYS A 168 1.11 10.34 12.44
CA LYS A 168 1.39 9.91 11.06
C LYS A 168 1.38 11.07 10.08
N LEU A 169 0.45 12.02 10.20
CA LEU A 169 0.46 13.24 9.39
C LEU A 169 1.75 14.03 9.61
N LYS A 170 2.17 14.22 10.88
CA LYS A 170 3.45 14.87 11.21
C LYS A 170 4.63 14.15 10.58
N TYR A 171 4.63 12.81 10.61
CA TYR A 171 5.68 12.01 9.99
C TYR A 171 5.71 12.23 8.46
N CYS A 172 4.58 12.13 7.77
CA CYS A 172 4.50 12.36 6.32
C CYS A 172 5.05 13.74 5.95
N ILE A 173 4.65 14.79 6.68
CA ILE A 173 5.08 16.17 6.40
C ILE A 173 6.57 16.35 6.68
N ARG A 174 7.09 15.79 7.78
CA ARG A 174 8.50 15.93 8.18
C ARG A 174 9.49 15.33 7.19
N TYR A 175 9.13 14.22 6.56
CA TYR A 175 10.01 13.47 5.66
C TYR A 175 9.66 13.66 4.18
N ALA A 176 8.61 14.42 3.89
CA ALA A 176 8.25 14.83 2.54
C ALA A 176 9.40 15.62 1.87
N SER A 177 9.58 15.38 0.57
CA SER A 177 10.34 16.30 -0.28
C SER A 177 9.66 17.68 -0.32
N ARG A 178 10.37 18.70 -0.81
CA ARG A 178 9.87 20.07 -0.86
C ARG A 178 8.53 20.19 -1.59
N ASP A 179 8.37 19.52 -2.73
CA ASP A 179 7.16 19.59 -3.54
C ASP A 179 5.98 18.88 -2.84
N GLU A 180 6.25 17.75 -2.21
CA GLU A 180 5.27 17.01 -1.40
C GLU A 180 4.82 17.83 -0.18
N TYR A 181 5.75 18.49 0.51
CA TYR A 181 5.46 19.38 1.63
C TYR A 181 4.55 20.54 1.21
N ILE A 182 4.87 21.20 0.08
CA ILE A 182 4.03 22.28 -0.48
C ILE A 182 2.62 21.76 -0.81
N TYR A 183 2.51 20.58 -1.42
CA TYR A 183 1.22 19.94 -1.69
C TYR A 183 0.41 19.75 -0.40
N MET A 184 1.01 19.18 0.64
CA MET A 184 0.33 18.93 1.92
C MET A 184 -0.08 20.23 2.62
N LEU A 185 0.77 21.27 2.60
CA LEU A 185 0.42 22.59 3.13
C LEU A 185 -0.78 23.20 2.40
N LEU A 186 -0.79 23.15 1.07
CA LEU A 186 -1.90 23.67 0.26
C LEU A 186 -3.19 22.90 0.52
N TYR A 187 -3.09 21.58 0.67
CA TYR A 187 -4.22 20.74 1.07
C TYR A 187 -4.78 21.18 2.43
N MET A 188 -3.92 21.28 3.45
CA MET A 188 -4.35 21.70 4.79
C MET A 188 -4.97 23.10 4.80
N ALA A 189 -4.40 24.04 4.05
CA ALA A 189 -4.94 25.40 3.93
C ALA A 189 -6.35 25.37 3.32
N LYS A 190 -6.58 24.56 2.29
CA LYS A 190 -7.89 24.38 1.67
C LYS A 190 -8.92 23.77 2.64
N GLU A 191 -8.52 22.77 3.42
CA GLU A 191 -9.43 22.10 4.36
C GLU A 191 -9.74 22.94 5.60
N LYS A 192 -8.81 23.81 6.03
CA LYS A 192 -9.04 24.79 7.11
C LYS A 192 -10.23 25.71 6.82
N ASP A 193 -10.43 26.05 5.55
CA ASP A 193 -11.49 26.94 5.07
C ASP A 193 -12.71 26.17 4.50
N GLY A 194 -12.65 24.84 4.44
CA GLY A 194 -13.57 23.98 3.68
C GLY A 194 -14.74 23.37 4.47
N THR A 195 -15.81 22.99 3.75
CA THR A 195 -17.04 22.38 4.27
C THR A 195 -17.01 20.85 4.36
N MET A 196 -15.91 20.20 3.98
CA MET A 196 -15.87 18.75 3.70
C MET A 196 -15.98 17.88 4.95
N TYR A 197 -15.42 18.35 6.08
CA TYR A 197 -15.41 17.60 7.33
C TYR A 197 -16.46 18.08 8.34
N CYS A 198 -16.86 17.17 9.23
CA CYS A 198 -17.63 17.51 10.43
C CYS A 198 -16.80 18.37 11.39
N ASP A 199 -17.46 19.09 12.30
CA ASP A 199 -16.79 20.04 13.19
C ASP A 199 -15.69 19.41 14.04
N LYS A 200 -15.87 18.16 14.50
CA LYS A 200 -14.83 17.45 15.26
C LYS A 200 -13.53 17.24 14.47
N VAL A 201 -13.62 16.91 13.18
CA VAL A 201 -12.43 16.71 12.34
C VAL A 201 -11.84 18.07 11.92
N LYS A 202 -12.67 19.09 11.72
CA LYS A 202 -12.20 20.48 11.52
C LYS A 202 -11.41 20.98 12.72
N ASP A 203 -11.89 20.74 13.94
CA ASP A 203 -11.20 21.14 15.17
C ASP A 203 -9.85 20.42 15.31
N PHE A 204 -9.80 19.14 14.92
CA PHE A 204 -8.53 18.42 14.80
C PHE A 204 -7.55 19.14 13.87
N TYR A 205 -7.95 19.48 12.63
CA TYR A 205 -7.05 20.18 11.71
C TYR A 205 -6.65 21.58 12.17
N ARG A 206 -7.56 22.32 12.81
CA ARG A 206 -7.23 23.62 13.42
C ARG A 206 -6.11 23.44 14.44
N TYR A 207 -6.29 22.52 15.39
CA TYR A 207 -5.27 22.23 16.40
C TYR A 207 -3.97 21.70 15.78
N PHE A 208 -4.08 20.78 14.83
CA PHE A 208 -2.93 20.23 14.09
C PHE A 208 -2.11 21.34 13.46
N PHE A 209 -2.76 22.24 12.70
CA PHE A 209 -2.14 23.37 12.02
C PHE A 209 -1.45 24.32 13.00
N TYR A 210 -2.11 24.66 14.11
CA TYR A 210 -1.50 25.45 15.17
C TYR A 210 -0.30 24.73 15.80
N SER A 211 -0.43 23.46 16.15
CA SER A 211 0.65 22.72 16.82
C SER A 211 1.86 22.49 15.91
N TYR A 212 1.64 22.27 14.61
CA TYR A 212 2.69 21.97 13.65
C TYR A 212 3.52 23.22 13.33
N LEU A 213 2.85 24.31 12.92
CA LEU A 213 3.54 25.53 12.50
C LEU A 213 4.22 26.25 13.65
N TYR A 214 3.62 26.26 14.84
CA TYR A 214 4.16 27.02 15.98
C TYR A 214 5.17 26.24 16.82
N GLN A 215 5.40 24.94 16.57
CA GLN A 215 6.49 24.19 17.21
C GLN A 215 7.81 24.26 16.42
N GLU A 216 7.78 24.50 15.10
CA GLU A 216 9.01 24.67 14.30
C GLU A 216 9.75 26.00 14.56
N GLU A 217 9.10 27.02 15.14
CA GLU A 217 9.74 28.31 15.48
C GLU A 217 10.62 28.27 16.76
N SER A 218 10.74 27.11 17.41
CA SER A 218 11.38 26.99 18.74
C SER A 218 12.74 26.26 18.77
N HIS A 219 13.38 26.04 17.61
CA HIS A 219 14.72 25.45 17.52
C HIS A 219 15.67 26.22 16.60
#